data_AF-A0A3D2MPS7-F1
#
_entry.id   AF-A0A3D2MPS7-F1
#
_cell.length_a   1.000
_cell.length_b   1.000
_cell.length_c   1.000
_cell.angle_alpha   90.00
_cell.angle_beta   90.00
_cell.angle_gamma   90.00
#
_symmetry.space_group_name_H-M   'P 1'
#
loop_
_entity.id
_entity.type
_entity.pdbx_description
1 polymer ?
#
loop_
_entity_poly.entity_id
_entity_poly.type
_entity_poly.pdbx_seq_one_letter_code
_entity_poly.pdbx_strand_id
1 'polypeptide(L)' 'MKVSLFITCFNDTLFPETGRAVVSLLERLGHEIDFPEEQTCCGQMHYNTGYQR' A
#
# COMPACT_ATOMS: atom_id res chain seq x y z
N MET A 1 17.51 -3.72 0.61
CA MET A 1 16.97 -2.66 1.50
C MET A 1 15.78 -3.24 2.26
N LYS A 2 15.44 -2.71 3.44
CA LYS A 2 14.19 -3.04 4.14
C LYS A 2 13.11 -2.05 3.70
N VAL A 3 11.92 -2.52 3.36
CA VAL A 3 10.79 -1.71 2.88
C VAL A 3 9.53 -2.11 3.59
N SER A 4 8.90 -1.16 4.29
CA SER A 4 7.56 -1.35 4.85
C SER A 4 6.51 -0.99 3.80
N LEU A 5 5.69 -1.96 3.42
CA LEU A 5 4.67 -1.77 2.38
C LEU A 5 3.43 -1.09 2.96
N PHE A 6 3.19 0.14 2.53
CA PHE A 6 1.92 0.83 2.79
C PHE A 6 0.94 0.60 1.62
N ILE A 7 0.14 -0.46 1.71
CA ILE A 7 -0.88 -0.76 0.69
C ILE A 7 -2.20 -0.05 1.04
N THR A 8 -2.64 0.84 0.17
CA THR A 8 -3.89 1.60 0.39
C THR A 8 -5.10 0.66 0.38
N CYS A 9 -6.16 1.05 1.10
CA CYS A 9 -7.42 0.28 1.14
C CYS A 9 -8.00 -0.01 -0.25
N PHE A 10 -7.84 0.92 -1.19
CA PHE A 10 -8.30 0.77 -2.56
C PHE A 10 -7.59 -0.40 -3.26
N ASN A 11 -6.26 -0.44 -3.21
CA ASN A 11 -5.50 -1.52 -3.84
C ASN A 11 -5.71 -2.85 -3.11
N ASP A 12 -5.72 -2.84 -1.78
CA ASP A 12 -5.88 -4.08 -1.00
C ASP A 12 -7.26 -4.73 -1.20
N THR A 13 -8.32 -3.93 -1.19
CA THR A 13 -9.69 -4.43 -1.30
C THR A 13 -10.13 -4.70 -2.73
N LEU A 14 -9.79 -3.83 -3.69
CA LEU A 14 -10.32 -3.89 -5.06
C LEU A 14 -9.33 -4.48 -6.07
N PHE A 15 -8.03 -4.33 -5.84
CA PHE A 15 -6.98 -4.76 -6.78
C PHE A 15 -5.81 -5.48 -6.08
N PRO A 16 -6.08 -6.53 -5.28
CA PRO A 16 -5.09 -7.16 -4.40
C PRO A 16 -3.87 -7.71 -5.16
N GLU A 17 -4.04 -8.10 -6.42
CA GLU A 17 -2.93 -8.57 -7.26
C GLU A 17 -1.85 -7.50 -7.47
N THR A 18 -2.20 -6.21 -7.42
CA THR A 18 -1.23 -5.12 -7.49
C THR A 18 -0.28 -5.17 -6.30
N GLY A 19 -0.80 -5.37 -5.09
CA GLY A 19 0.01 -5.52 -3.88
C GLY A 19 0.96 -6.71 -3.97
N ARG A 20 0.43 -7.86 -4.39
CA ARG A 20 1.24 -9.09 -4.56
C ARG A 20 2.33 -8.94 -5.62
N ALA A 21 2.03 -8.26 -6.73
CA ALA A 21 2.98 -8.00 -7.79
C ALA A 21 4.13 -7.08 -7.31
N VAL A 22 3.80 -6.04 -6.51
CA VAL A 22 4.81 -5.17 -5.89
C VAL A 22 5.73 -5.96 -4.96
N VAL A 23 5.17 -6.78 -4.06
CA VAL A 23 5.98 -7.64 -3.17
C VAL A 23 6.89 -8.56 -3.98
N SER A 24 6.32 -9.29 -4.94
CA SER A 24 7.07 -10.23 -5.78
C SER A 24 8.20 -9.57 -6.55
N LEU A 25 7.98 -8.36 -7.08
CA LEU A 25 9.00 -7.61 -7.80
C LEU A 25 10.13 -7.18 -6.87
N LEU A 26 9.81 -6.59 -5.71
CA LEU A 26 10.81 -6.07 -4.78
C LEU A 26 11.64 -7.19 -4.14
N GLU A 27 11.02 -8.33 -3.80
CA GLU A 27 11.74 -9.52 -3.32
C GLU A 27 12.71 -10.05 -4.38
N ARG A 28 12.31 -10.10 -5.66
CA ARG A 28 13.19 -10.52 -6.78
C ARG A 28 14.38 -9.57 -6.98
N LEU A 29 14.24 -8.30 -6.61
CA LEU A 29 15.32 -7.32 -6.60
C LEU A 29 16.21 -7.38 -5.35
N GLY A 30 15.96 -8.34 -4.44
CA GLY A 30 16.75 -8.55 -3.23
C GLY A 30 16.40 -7.58 -2.10
N HIS A 31 15.14 -7.16 -2.00
CA HIS A 31 14.65 -6.35 -0.88
C HIS A 31 13.86 -7.20 0.12
N GLU A 32 13.93 -6.81 1.39
CA GLU A 32 13.17 -7.41 2.48
C GLU A 32 11.93 -6.56 2.71
N ILE A 33 10.74 -7.16 2.64
CA ILE A 33 9.47 -6.47 2.73
C ILE A 33 8.75 -6.85 4.01
N ASP A 34 8.29 -5.84 4.76
CA ASP A 34 7.39 -6.03 5.88
C ASP A 34 6.05 -5.30 5.65
N PHE A 35 5.00 -5.77 6.32
CA PHE A 35 3.70 -5.13 6.30
C PHE A 35 3.28 -4.82 7.74
N PRO A 36 3.41 -3.55 8.19
CA PRO A 36 2.95 -3.16 9.52
C PRO A 36 1.43 -3.34 9.68
N GLU A 37 0.99 -4.17 10.64
CA GLU A 37 -0.45 -4.46 10.85
C GLU A 37 -1.23 -3.25 11.40
N GLU A 38 -0.54 -2.30 12.04
CA GLU A 38 -1.15 -1.10 12.63
C GLU A 38 -1.38 0.04 11.62
N GLN A 39 -1.27 -0.23 10.32
CA GLN A 39 -1.56 0.75 9.28
C GLN A 39 -3.02 1.20 9.31
N THR A 40 -3.25 2.49 9.09
CA THR A 40 -4.59 3.10 9.06
C THR A 40 -4.87 3.76 7.71
N CYS A 41 -6.12 4.24 7.54
CA CYS A 41 -6.56 4.88 6.31
C CYS A 41 -5.69 6.11 5.98
N CYS A 42 -5.17 6.17 4.75
CA CYS A 42 -4.45 7.35 4.24
C CYS A 42 -5.33 8.60 4.06
N GLY A 43 -6.66 8.45 4.09
CA GLY A 43 -7.61 9.55 3.89
C GLY A 43 -7.72 10.03 2.44
N GLN A 44 -7.03 9.42 1.49
CA GLN A 44 -6.90 9.94 0.12
C GLN A 44 -8.24 10.11 -0.60
N MET A 45 -9.20 9.18 -0.42
CA MET A 45 -10.53 9.32 -1.03
C MET A 45 -11.23 10.59 -0.52
N HIS A 46 -11.23 10.83 0.79
CA HIS A 46 -11.82 12.03 1.38
C HIS A 46 -11.06 13.30 0.95
N TYR A 47 -9.73 13.26 0.96
CA TYR A 47 -8.89 14.38 0.52
C TYR A 47 -9.22 14.79 -0.92
N ASN A 48 -9.38 13.81 -1.81
CA ASN A 48 -9.65 14.02 -3.24
C ASN A 48 -11.06 14.54 -3.55
N THR A 49 -12.01 14.45 -2.61
CA THR A 49 -13.37 15.00 -2.81
C THR A 49 -13.39 16.53 -2.85
N GLY A 50 -12.33 17.20 -2.35
CA GLY A 50 -12.21 18.65 -2.38
C GLY A 50 -12.95 19.41 -1.26
N TYR A 51 -13.62 18.72 -0.33
CA TYR A 51 -14.29 19.33 0.82
C TYR A 51 -13.32 19.62 1.99
N GLN A 52 -12.24 20.38 1.72
CA GLN A 52 -11.19 20.68 2.71
C GLN A 52 -11.43 21.96 3.50
N ARG A 53 -12.65 22.48 3.48
CA ARG A 53 -13.03 23.75 4.12
C ARG A 53 -14.12 23.53 5.14
#